data_AF-A0A1I1L7B5-F1
#
_entry.id   AF-A0A1I1L7B5-F1
#
_cell.length_a   1.000
_cell.length_b   1.000
_cell.length_c   1.000
_cell.angle_alpha   90.00
_cell.angle_beta   90.00
_cell.angle_gamma   90.00
#
_symmetry.space_group_name_H-M   'P 1'
#
loop_
_entity.id
_entity.type
_entity.pdbx_description
1 polymer ?
#
loop_
_entity_poly.entity_id
_entity_poly.type
_entity_poly.pdbx_seq_one_letter_code
_entity_poly.pdbx_strand_id
1 'polypeptide(L)'
;MNVFKKIIGAAALALAAGSASADVVYDWMGTCTDLCTGNATAVLTLADTYTPGTALANVDFVNFSFSSSNGSYTVPGDDVFDEFWTGSMLPAFFGAAYTFIDYPGGGTYFQQEANGNWDTWIGNTKLASGLEGSWTLRTPAVPLPASLPLLLAGVAGMGALSRRRKG
;
A
#
# COMPACT_ATOMS: atom_id res chain seq x y z
N MET A 1 35.11 -17.52 -56.60
CA MET A 1 33.99 -18.20 -55.90
C MET A 1 34.27 -18.19 -54.41
N ASN A 2 33.20 -18.06 -53.62
CA ASN A 2 33.09 -18.28 -52.17
C ASN A 2 32.98 -17.05 -51.27
N VAL A 3 31.75 -16.54 -51.33
CA VAL A 3 31.00 -15.68 -50.41
C VAL A 3 30.96 -16.32 -49.01
N PHE A 4 31.42 -15.62 -47.97
CA PHE A 4 31.07 -15.94 -46.58
C PHE A 4 30.39 -14.73 -45.92
N LYS A 5 29.05 -14.72 -46.03
CA LYS A 5 28.16 -13.82 -45.29
C LYS A 5 28.19 -14.22 -43.82
N LYS A 6 28.79 -13.41 -42.95
CA LYS A 6 28.61 -13.53 -41.49
C LYS A 6 27.31 -12.83 -41.11
N ILE A 7 26.31 -13.64 -40.76
CA ILE A 7 25.04 -13.21 -40.21
C ILE A 7 25.31 -12.67 -38.80
N ILE A 8 25.10 -11.37 -38.60
CA ILE A 8 25.12 -10.73 -37.29
C ILE A 8 23.74 -10.98 -36.67
N GLY A 9 23.67 -11.95 -35.75
CA GLY A 9 22.49 -12.17 -34.91
C GLY A 9 22.36 -11.05 -33.89
N ALA A 10 21.38 -10.16 -34.06
CA ALA A 10 21.01 -9.18 -33.05
C ALA A 10 20.21 -9.90 -31.95
N ALA A 11 20.79 -9.97 -30.76
CA ALA A 11 20.09 -10.46 -29.57
C ALA A 11 19.01 -9.43 -29.18
N ALA A 12 17.74 -9.77 -29.41
CA ALA A 12 16.61 -9.06 -28.85
C ALA A 12 16.53 -9.39 -27.36
N LEU A 13 17.14 -8.57 -26.50
CA LEU A 13 16.85 -8.57 -25.07
C LEU A 13 15.44 -7.98 -24.89
N ALA A 14 14.44 -8.85 -24.91
CA ALA A 14 13.11 -8.51 -24.41
C ALA A 14 13.24 -8.28 -22.90
N LEU A 15 13.32 -7.01 -22.48
CA LEU A 15 13.13 -6.65 -21.08
C LEU A 15 11.68 -6.96 -20.72
N ALA A 16 11.43 -8.14 -20.15
CA ALA A 16 10.21 -8.41 -19.41
C ALA A 16 10.28 -7.57 -18.12
N ALA A 17 9.88 -6.30 -18.21
CA ALA A 17 9.54 -5.52 -17.04
C ALA A 17 8.28 -6.18 -16.45
N GLY A 18 8.47 -7.13 -15.53
CA GLY A 18 7.36 -7.59 -14.70
C GLY A 18 6.75 -6.37 -14.04
N SER A 19 5.45 -6.18 -14.21
CA SER A 19 4.69 -5.22 -13.43
C SER A 19 4.92 -5.55 -11.96
N ALA A 20 5.66 -4.69 -11.25
CA ALA A 20 5.76 -4.79 -9.81
C ALA A 20 4.35 -4.53 -9.27
N SER A 21 3.69 -5.59 -8.80
CA SER A 21 2.45 -5.42 -8.05
C SER A 21 2.81 -4.94 -6.65
N ALA A 22 2.14 -3.88 -6.21
CA ALA A 22 2.34 -3.29 -4.89
C ALA A 22 1.00 -3.25 -4.19
N ASP A 23 0.96 -3.72 -2.94
CA ASP A 23 -0.23 -3.65 -2.10
C ASP A 23 -0.71 -2.19 -1.97
N VAL A 24 -2.02 -2.01 -1.88
CA VAL A 24 -2.61 -0.69 -1.65
C VAL A 24 -2.60 -0.42 -0.16
N VAL A 25 -1.77 0.52 0.28
CA VAL A 25 -1.58 0.83 1.70
C VAL A 25 -2.20 2.18 2.03
N TYR A 26 -3.00 2.23 3.08
CA TYR A 26 -3.50 3.47 3.66
C TYR A 26 -2.91 3.68 5.05
N ASP A 27 -2.46 4.91 5.28
CA ASP A 27 -2.10 5.42 6.59
C ASP A 27 -3.30 6.06 7.24
N TRP A 28 -3.54 5.72 8.50
CA TRP A 28 -4.54 6.36 9.33
C TRP A 28 -3.89 7.12 10.47
N MET A 29 -4.46 8.27 10.81
CA MET A 29 -4.11 9.02 12.00
C MET A 29 -5.36 9.62 12.63
N GLY A 30 -5.43 9.62 13.96
CA GLY A 30 -6.47 10.27 14.73
C GLY A 30 -5.92 10.90 16.02
N THR A 31 -6.61 11.93 16.52
CA THR A 31 -6.24 12.64 17.75
C THR A 31 -6.88 11.95 18.95
N CYS A 32 -6.08 11.50 19.91
CA CYS A 32 -6.57 10.87 21.14
C CYS A 32 -7.34 11.84 22.03
N THR A 33 -8.53 11.46 22.48
CA THR A 33 -9.30 12.22 23.47
C THR A 33 -9.62 11.43 24.72
N ASP A 34 -9.60 10.10 24.66
CA ASP A 34 -9.87 9.23 25.80
C ASP A 34 -9.05 7.94 25.73
N LEU A 35 -8.58 7.51 26.90
CA LEU A 35 -7.73 6.33 27.12
C LEU A 35 -6.42 6.29 26.33
N CYS A 36 -6.02 7.36 25.64
CA CYS A 36 -4.70 7.51 25.02
C CYS A 36 -4.26 8.98 24.98
N THR A 37 -3.02 9.23 24.57
CA THR A 37 -2.41 10.58 24.51
C THR A 37 -1.74 10.81 23.16
N GLY A 38 -1.73 12.06 22.71
CA GLY A 38 -1.16 12.44 21.40
C GLY A 38 -1.99 11.91 20.24
N ASN A 39 -1.34 11.22 19.30
CA ASN A 39 -1.98 10.68 18.11
C ASN A 39 -1.99 9.15 18.17
N ALA A 40 -3.11 8.56 17.75
CA ALA A 40 -3.16 7.16 17.38
C ALA A 40 -2.93 7.05 15.87
N THR A 41 -2.33 5.93 15.45
CA THR A 41 -2.00 5.64 14.05
C THR A 41 -2.42 4.24 13.69
N ALA A 42 -2.79 4.02 12.44
CA ALA A 42 -3.05 2.69 11.93
C ALA A 42 -2.59 2.55 10.49
N VAL A 43 -2.39 1.32 10.06
CA VAL A 43 -2.03 0.98 8.68
C VAL A 43 -3.01 -0.07 8.21
N LEU A 44 -3.69 0.22 7.10
CA LEU A 44 -4.56 -0.72 6.39
C LEU A 44 -3.86 -1.11 5.09
N THR A 45 -3.59 -2.40 4.94
CA THR A 45 -3.08 -2.98 3.71
C THR A 45 -4.22 -3.69 3.02
N LEU A 46 -4.41 -3.36 1.75
CA LEU A 46 -5.39 -3.95 0.86
C LEU A 46 -4.70 -4.64 -0.31
N ALA A 47 -5.40 -5.59 -0.92
CA ALA A 47 -4.95 -6.31 -2.08
C ALA A 47 -4.64 -5.34 -3.23
N ASP A 48 -3.67 -5.71 -4.06
CA ASP A 48 -3.28 -4.99 -5.26
C ASP A 48 -4.42 -4.85 -6.29
N THR A 49 -5.44 -5.69 -6.20
CA THR A 49 -6.66 -5.63 -7.02
C THR A 49 -7.63 -4.53 -6.59
N TYR A 50 -7.48 -3.98 -5.38
CA TYR A 50 -8.36 -2.92 -4.90
C TYR A 50 -8.12 -1.63 -5.70
N THR A 51 -9.21 -1.00 -6.16
CA THR A 51 -9.15 0.29 -6.85
C THR A 51 -9.54 1.40 -5.88
N PRO A 52 -8.64 2.36 -5.55
CA PRO A 52 -8.98 3.48 -4.68
C PRO A 52 -10.26 4.20 -5.10
N GLY A 53 -11.13 4.44 -4.13
CA GLY A 53 -12.44 5.05 -4.34
C GLY A 53 -13.53 4.07 -4.76
N THR A 54 -13.27 2.76 -4.89
CA THR A 54 -14.34 1.76 -5.00
C THR A 54 -14.74 1.25 -3.62
N ALA A 55 -15.93 0.64 -3.55
CA ALA A 55 -16.37 -0.05 -2.33
C ALA A 55 -15.36 -1.15 -1.96
N LEU A 56 -14.97 -1.20 -0.69
CA LEU A 56 -14.16 -2.29 -0.14
C LEU A 56 -14.97 -3.57 -0.06
N ALA A 57 -14.34 -4.69 -0.41
CA ALA A 57 -14.84 -6.04 -0.15
C ALA A 57 -13.90 -6.79 0.80
N ASN A 58 -14.41 -7.82 1.47
CA ASN A 58 -13.60 -8.64 2.39
C ASN A 58 -12.39 -9.26 1.69
N VAL A 59 -12.50 -9.56 0.39
CA VAL A 59 -11.42 -10.12 -0.43
C VAL A 59 -10.26 -9.14 -0.64
N ASP A 60 -10.52 -7.84 -0.49
CA ASP A 60 -9.50 -6.80 -0.63
C ASP A 60 -8.69 -6.63 0.66
N PHE A 61 -9.14 -7.16 1.79
CA PHE A 61 -8.45 -6.98 3.05
C PHE A 61 -7.22 -7.90 3.16
N VAL A 62 -6.05 -7.33 3.46
CA VAL A 62 -4.81 -8.09 3.65
C VAL A 62 -4.33 -8.02 5.10
N ASN A 63 -4.34 -6.84 5.71
CA ASN A 63 -3.90 -6.65 7.09
C ASN A 63 -4.34 -5.28 7.63
N PHE A 64 -4.60 -5.20 8.93
CA PHE A 64 -4.75 -3.94 9.65
C PHE A 64 -3.88 -3.93 10.90
N SER A 65 -3.25 -2.81 11.20
CA SER A 65 -2.43 -2.64 12.40
C SER A 65 -2.69 -1.29 13.04
N PHE A 66 -3.05 -1.29 14.32
CA PHE A 66 -3.33 -0.10 15.11
C PHE A 66 -2.28 0.09 16.19
N SER A 67 -1.94 1.35 16.49
CA SER A 67 -1.03 1.73 17.56
C SER A 67 -1.44 3.05 18.20
N SER A 68 -1.41 3.09 19.53
CA SER A 68 -1.62 4.28 20.36
C SER A 68 -0.69 4.24 21.57
N SER A 69 -0.71 5.30 22.39
CA SER A 69 0.05 5.31 23.65
C SER A 69 -0.44 4.29 24.69
N ASN A 70 -1.65 3.74 24.53
CA ASN A 70 -2.25 2.78 25.47
C ASN A 70 -2.12 1.32 25.01
N GLY A 71 -1.71 1.10 23.77
CA GLY A 71 -1.48 -0.23 23.22
C GLY A 71 -1.61 -0.27 21.70
N SER A 72 -1.36 -1.47 21.18
CA SER A 72 -1.33 -1.77 19.75
C SER A 72 -1.85 -3.18 19.49
N TYR A 73 -2.42 -3.41 18.32
CA TYR A 73 -2.82 -4.74 17.87
C TYR A 73 -2.78 -4.83 16.34
N THR A 74 -2.79 -6.06 15.85
CA THR A 74 -2.80 -6.38 14.42
C THR A 74 -3.90 -7.39 14.14
N VAL A 75 -4.59 -7.18 13.02
CA VAL A 75 -5.68 -8.00 12.51
C VAL A 75 -5.19 -8.56 11.18
N PRO A 76 -4.77 -9.83 11.13
CA PRO A 76 -4.29 -10.45 9.90
C PRO A 76 -5.46 -10.76 8.95
N GLY A 77 -5.22 -10.76 7.64
CA GLY A 77 -6.28 -10.90 6.64
C GLY A 77 -6.72 -12.33 6.31
N ASP A 78 -6.06 -13.34 6.86
CA ASP A 78 -6.48 -14.74 6.77
C ASP A 78 -7.63 -15.08 7.73
N ASP A 79 -7.92 -14.21 8.69
CA ASP A 79 -9.05 -14.37 9.60
C ASP A 79 -10.36 -13.94 8.92
N VAL A 80 -11.31 -14.88 8.86
CA VAL A 80 -12.61 -14.70 8.21
C VAL A 80 -13.44 -13.71 9.03
N PHE A 81 -13.50 -12.46 8.56
CA PHE A 81 -14.36 -11.44 9.15
C PHE A 81 -15.83 -11.84 9.04
N ASP A 82 -16.53 -11.89 10.18
CA ASP A 82 -18.00 -12.01 10.19
C ASP A 82 -18.65 -10.75 9.58
N GLU A 83 -18.01 -9.58 9.75
CA GLU A 83 -18.55 -8.29 9.30
C GLU A 83 -17.42 -7.30 8.93
N PHE A 84 -16.62 -7.61 7.90
CA PHE A 84 -15.79 -6.59 7.27
C PHE A 84 -16.63 -5.77 6.30
N TRP A 85 -16.47 -4.45 6.38
CA TRP A 85 -17.49 -3.52 5.93
C TRP A 85 -17.57 -3.46 4.40
N THR A 86 -18.66 -3.99 3.85
CA THR A 86 -19.02 -3.85 2.43
C THR A 86 -19.61 -2.47 2.18
N GLY A 87 -19.01 -1.70 1.26
CA GLY A 87 -19.64 -0.48 0.70
C GLY A 87 -18.95 0.85 0.96
N SER A 88 -17.97 0.93 1.87
CA SER A 88 -17.21 2.17 2.07
C SER A 88 -16.05 2.34 1.12
N MET A 89 -15.77 3.60 0.78
CA MET A 89 -14.78 4.00 -0.21
C MET A 89 -13.61 4.68 0.51
N LEU A 90 -12.38 4.20 0.24
CA LEU A 90 -11.16 4.86 0.67
C LEU A 90 -10.39 5.39 -0.54
N PRO A 91 -9.91 6.65 -0.56
CA PRO A 91 -10.24 7.69 0.42
C PRO A 91 -11.72 8.11 0.31
N ALA A 92 -12.26 8.70 1.37
CA ALA A 92 -13.59 9.31 1.31
C ALA A 92 -13.58 10.53 0.38
N PHE A 93 -14.60 10.66 -0.47
CA PHE A 93 -14.79 11.83 -1.32
C PHE A 93 -15.25 13.07 -0.52
N PHE A 94 -15.90 12.85 0.62
CA PHE A 94 -16.39 13.91 1.51
C PHE A 94 -16.21 13.49 2.97
N GLY A 95 -15.71 14.41 3.79
CA GLY A 95 -15.56 14.18 5.24
C GLY A 95 -14.58 13.05 5.57
N ALA A 96 -14.79 12.45 6.73
CA ALA A 96 -14.03 11.29 7.18
C ALA A 96 -14.65 10.01 6.59
N ALA A 97 -13.84 9.03 6.22
CA ALA A 97 -14.38 7.73 5.82
C ALA A 97 -14.92 7.03 7.06
N TYR A 98 -16.19 6.62 7.05
CA TYR A 98 -16.59 5.64 8.05
C TYR A 98 -15.81 4.35 7.78
N THR A 99 -15.26 3.73 8.81
CA THR A 99 -14.55 2.46 8.72
C THR A 99 -14.91 1.58 9.90
N PHE A 100 -15.19 0.31 9.65
CA PHE A 100 -15.40 -0.69 10.72
C PHE A 100 -14.62 -1.96 10.37
N ILE A 101 -13.73 -2.36 11.27
CA ILE A 101 -12.87 -3.54 11.12
C ILE A 101 -13.07 -4.37 12.38
N ASP A 102 -13.82 -5.46 12.29
CA ASP A 102 -14.11 -6.35 13.41
C ASP A 102 -13.33 -7.66 13.31
N TYR A 103 -12.50 -7.92 14.30
CA TYR A 103 -11.76 -9.17 14.36
C TYR A 103 -12.66 -10.29 14.91
N PRO A 104 -12.85 -11.38 14.14
CA PRO A 104 -13.76 -12.46 14.51
C PRO A 104 -13.41 -13.07 15.87
N GLY A 105 -14.44 -13.37 16.66
CA GLY A 105 -14.33 -14.19 17.87
C GLY A 105 -13.75 -13.51 19.12
N GLY A 106 -13.50 -12.20 19.09
CA GLY A 106 -12.73 -11.55 20.16
C GLY A 106 -13.18 -10.16 20.59
N GLY A 107 -14.30 -9.62 20.11
CA GLY A 107 -14.76 -8.24 20.44
C GLY A 107 -13.73 -7.16 20.12
N THR A 108 -12.74 -7.48 19.28
CA THR A 108 -11.63 -6.60 18.98
C THR A 108 -11.96 -5.88 17.69
N TYR A 109 -12.23 -4.58 17.75
CA TYR A 109 -12.60 -3.83 16.56
C TYR A 109 -11.96 -2.46 16.52
N PHE A 110 -11.91 -1.91 15.32
CA PHE A 110 -11.66 -0.51 15.04
C PHE A 110 -12.90 0.09 14.38
N GLN A 111 -13.37 1.21 14.90
CA GLN A 111 -14.45 1.97 14.30
C GLN A 111 -14.05 3.43 14.11
N GLN A 112 -14.36 3.96 12.94
CA GLN A 112 -14.38 5.39 12.66
C GLN A 112 -15.73 5.76 12.07
N GLU A 113 -16.32 6.84 12.56
CA GLU A 113 -17.53 7.45 12.04
C GLU A 113 -17.22 8.51 10.96
N ALA A 114 -18.22 8.88 10.16
CA ALA A 114 -18.07 9.87 9.09
C ALA A 114 -17.77 11.30 9.59
N ASN A 115 -17.98 11.57 10.88
CA ASN A 115 -17.62 12.83 11.54
C ASN A 115 -16.13 12.85 12.01
N GLY A 116 -15.39 11.75 11.85
CA GLY A 116 -14.01 11.61 12.29
C GLY A 116 -13.85 11.13 13.73
N ASN A 117 -14.94 10.89 14.47
CA ASN A 117 -14.90 10.21 15.76
C ASN A 117 -14.45 8.77 15.53
N TRP A 118 -13.65 8.24 16.45
CA TRP A 118 -13.18 6.87 16.35
C TRP A 118 -13.00 6.24 17.73
N ASP A 119 -13.10 4.93 17.76
CA ASP A 119 -12.71 4.13 18.90
C ASP A 119 -12.21 2.75 18.49
N THR A 120 -11.57 2.09 19.45
CA THR A 120 -11.09 0.72 19.28
C THR A 120 -11.17 -0.03 20.59
N TRP A 121 -11.43 -1.33 20.46
CA TRP A 121 -11.65 -2.24 21.56
C TRP A 121 -10.81 -3.50 21.37
N ILE A 122 -10.43 -4.12 22.48
CA ILE A 122 -9.86 -5.48 22.52
C ILE A 122 -10.70 -6.27 23.53
N GLY A 123 -11.44 -7.27 23.06
CA GLY A 123 -12.43 -7.94 23.92
C GLY A 123 -13.51 -6.97 24.36
N ASN A 124 -13.83 -7.00 25.66
CA ASN A 124 -14.81 -6.09 26.26
C ASN A 124 -14.17 -4.81 26.81
N THR A 125 -12.93 -4.51 26.44
CA THR A 125 -12.17 -3.36 26.97
C THR A 125 -11.88 -2.36 25.87
N LYS A 126 -12.33 -1.12 26.07
CA LYS A 126 -11.98 -0.01 25.17
C LYS A 126 -10.48 0.26 25.29
N LEU A 127 -9.78 0.19 24.16
CA LEU A 127 -8.35 0.45 24.09
C LEU A 127 -8.05 1.94 23.95
N ALA A 128 -8.79 2.64 23.09
CA ALA A 128 -8.58 4.05 22.81
C ALA A 128 -9.82 4.66 22.13
N SER A 129 -9.98 5.98 22.25
CA SER A 129 -10.87 6.74 21.38
C SER A 129 -10.40 8.16 21.16
N GLY A 130 -10.95 8.78 20.11
CA GLY A 130 -10.54 10.09 19.70
C GLY A 130 -11.42 10.73 18.65
N LEU A 131 -10.87 11.79 18.08
CA LEU A 131 -11.48 12.61 17.03
C LEU A 131 -10.53 12.70 15.84
N GLU A 132 -11.00 13.37 14.78
CA GLU A 132 -10.19 13.76 13.62
C GLU A 132 -9.50 12.58 12.91
N GLY A 133 -10.10 11.39 12.97
CA GLY A 133 -9.64 10.21 12.25
C GLY A 133 -9.63 10.45 10.75
N SER A 134 -8.50 10.17 10.09
CA SER A 134 -8.36 10.37 8.64
C SER A 134 -7.48 9.31 8.00
N TRP A 135 -7.89 8.89 6.81
CA TRP A 135 -7.14 7.95 5.97
C TRP A 135 -6.44 8.68 4.83
N THR A 136 -5.17 8.36 4.63
CA THR A 136 -4.34 8.89 3.54
C THR A 136 -3.79 7.72 2.75
N LEU A 137 -3.99 7.72 1.43
CA LEU A 137 -3.37 6.72 0.56
C LEU A 137 -1.85 6.90 0.62
N ARG A 138 -1.15 5.85 1.05
CA ARG A 138 0.31 5.81 1.02
C ARG A 138 0.73 5.60 -0.42
N THR A 139 1.28 6.62 -1.05
CA THR A 139 1.82 6.48 -2.39
C THR A 139 3.05 5.55 -2.33
N PRO A 140 3.07 4.43 -3.10
CA PRO A 140 4.24 3.59 -3.14
C PRO A 140 5.41 4.43 -3.66
N ALA A 141 6.59 4.22 -3.07
CA ALA A 141 7.81 4.82 -3.62
C ALA A 141 7.95 4.30 -5.05
N VAL A 142 7.66 5.16 -6.04
CA VAL A 142 7.75 4.81 -7.45
C VAL A 142 9.19 4.35 -7.69
N PRO A 143 9.43 3.06 -8.03
CA PRO A 143 10.78 2.63 -8.36
C PRO A 143 11.24 3.51 -9.50
N LEU A 144 12.34 4.26 -9.29
CA LEU A 144 12.95 5.05 -10.35
C LEU A 144 13.06 4.13 -11.57
N PRO A 145 12.46 4.49 -12.72
CA PRO A 145 12.52 3.61 -13.87
C PRO A 145 14.00 3.29 -14.11
N ALA A 146 14.29 2.02 -14.38
CA ALA A 146 15.64 1.55 -14.70
C ALA A 146 16.25 2.27 -15.92
N SER A 147 15.51 3.18 -16.56
CA SER A 147 15.97 4.12 -17.57
C SER A 147 17.18 4.93 -17.13
N LEU A 148 17.36 5.29 -15.85
CA LEU A 148 18.55 6.03 -15.40
C LEU A 148 19.85 5.21 -15.51
N PRO A 149 19.95 4.00 -14.93
CA PRO A 149 21.11 3.14 -15.15
C PRO A 149 21.25 2.67 -16.61
N LEU A 150 20.14 2.47 -17.35
CA LEU A 150 20.19 2.13 -18.78
C LEU A 150 20.69 3.30 -19.66
N LEU A 151 20.32 4.54 -19.35
CA LEU A 151 20.82 5.74 -20.03
C LEU A 151 22.33 5.90 -19.78
N LEU A 152 22.77 5.72 -18.54
CA LEU A 152 24.19 5.74 -18.16
C LEU A 152 24.98 4.62 -18.86
N ALA A 153 24.44 3.40 -18.90
CA ALA A 153 25.04 2.27 -19.61
C ALA A 153 25.09 2.52 -21.13
N GLY A 154 24.05 3.11 -21.71
CA GLY A 154 24.00 3.48 -23.12
C GLY A 154 25.06 4.52 -23.52
N VAL A 155 25.22 5.58 -22.72
CA VAL A 155 26.22 6.62 -22.96
C VAL A 155 27.64 6.08 -22.81
N ALA A 156 27.90 5.26 -21.78
CA ALA A 156 29.20 4.62 -21.59
C ALA A 156 29.56 3.65 -22.75
N GLY A 157 28.58 2.89 -23.24
CA GLY A 157 28.75 2.00 -24.40
C GLY A 157 29.09 2.75 -25.68
N MET A 158 28.42 3.87 -25.97
CA MET A 158 28.73 4.71 -27.13
C MET A 158 30.12 5.37 -27.04
N GLY A 159 30.53 5.80 -25.86
CA GLY A 159 31.88 6.31 -25.60
C GLY A 159 32.98 5.29 -25.92
N ALA A 160 32.83 4.05 -25.45
CA ALA A 160 33.80 2.97 -25.71
C ALA A 160 33.91 2.58 -27.19
N LEU A 161 32.79 2.60 -27.93
CA LEU A 161 32.77 2.33 -29.38
C LEU A 161 33.45 3.43 -30.20
N SER A 162 33.29 4.70 -29.82
CA SER A 162 33.96 5.81 -30.50
C SER A 162 35.50 5.78 -30.35
N ARG A 163 36.01 5.27 -29.22
CA ARG A 163 37.44 5.15 -28.95
C ARG A 163 38.12 4.06 -29.78
N ARG A 164 37.42 2.97 -30.08
CA ARG A 164 37.95 1.86 -30.90
C ARG A 164 38.07 2.19 -32.40
N ARG A 165 37.42 3.26 -32.88
CA ARG A 165 37.41 3.62 -34.30
C ARG A 165 38.55 4.57 -34.72
N LYS A 166 39.36 5.03 -33.76
CA LYS A 166 40.50 5.95 -33.97
C LYS A 166 41.86 5.31 -33.64
N GLY A 167 41.92 4.02 -33.37
CA GLY A 167 43.15 3.24 -33.17
C GLY A 167 43.43 2.34 -34.35
#